data_AF-A0A096GTR4-F1
#
_entry.id   AF-A0A096GTR4-F1
#
_cell.length_a   1.000
_cell.length_b   1.000
_cell.length_c   1.000
_cell.angle_alpha   90.00
_cell.angle_beta   90.00
_cell.angle_gamma   90.00
#
_symmetry.space_group_name_H-M   'P 1'
#
loop_
_entity.id
_entity.type
_entity.pdbx_description
1 polymer ?
#
loop_
_entity_poly.entity_id
_entity_poly.type
_entity_poly.pdbx_seq_one_letter_code
_entity_poly.pdbx_strand_id
1 'polypeptide(L)'
;MILARNLLGTLRNRELMQAAKDIAADTGLEHRPVTDGQRVAGIYRRSVMLASGRYAMLDDGMGFALVPWRPVIEQRLRQQLAAMMHDGGATWEIGRTRSPSIP
;
A
#
# COMPACT_ATOMS: atom_id res chain seq x y z
N MET A 1 -8.04 18.70 20.66
CA MET A 1 -7.88 17.30 21.15
C MET A 1 -7.10 16.50 20.11
N ILE A 2 -5.80 16.26 20.33
CA ILE A 2 -4.87 15.62 19.36
C ILE A 2 -4.40 14.22 19.81
N LEU A 3 -4.79 13.75 21.01
CA LEU A 3 -4.27 12.50 21.57
C LEU A 3 -4.75 11.21 20.88
N ALA A 4 -5.98 11.16 20.34
CA ALA A 4 -6.51 9.92 19.77
C ALA A 4 -5.88 9.53 18.42
N ARG A 5 -5.48 10.50 17.58
CA ARG A 5 -4.91 10.22 16.25
C ARG A 5 -3.56 9.51 16.31
N ASN A 6 -2.71 9.84 17.29
CA ASN A 6 -1.40 9.23 17.43
C ASN A 6 -1.48 7.80 18.00
N LEU A 7 -2.47 7.52 18.87
CA LEU A 7 -2.70 6.15 19.35
C LEU A 7 -3.28 5.25 18.26
N LEU A 8 -4.21 5.74 17.44
CA LEU A 8 -4.71 4.97 16.29
C LEU A 8 -3.60 4.72 15.25
N GLY A 9 -2.74 5.71 14.99
CA GLY A 9 -1.61 5.56 14.08
C GLY A 9 -0.64 4.46 14.54
N THR A 10 -0.34 4.40 15.84
CA THR A 10 0.55 3.37 16.41
C THR A 10 -0.08 1.97 16.41
N LEU A 11 -1.39 1.85 16.65
CA LEU A 11 -2.11 0.58 16.53
C LEU A 11 -2.14 0.08 15.08
N ARG A 12 -2.48 0.95 14.12
CA ARG A 12 -2.46 0.64 12.69
C ARG A 12 -1.08 0.20 12.23
N ASN A 13 -0.03 0.87 12.71
CA ASN A 13 1.33 0.51 12.36
C ASN A 13 1.71 -0.88 12.91
N ARG A 14 1.29 -1.21 14.14
CA ARG A 14 1.52 -2.56 14.72
C ARG A 14 0.80 -3.64 13.95
N GLU A 15 -0.46 -3.40 13.59
CA GLU A 15 -1.23 -4.32 12.75
C GLU A 15 -0.56 -4.52 11.39
N LEU A 16 -0.16 -3.43 10.73
CA LEU A 16 0.52 -3.49 9.45
C LEU A 16 1.85 -4.27 9.54
N MET A 17 2.65 -4.02 10.58
CA MET A 17 3.90 -4.75 10.83
C MET A 17 3.65 -6.24 11.10
N GLN A 18 2.57 -6.59 11.81
CA GLN A 18 2.24 -7.99 12.05
C GLN A 18 1.82 -8.68 10.74
N ALA A 19 0.91 -8.08 9.99
CA ALA A 19 0.47 -8.60 8.70
C ALA A 19 1.64 -8.76 7.72
N ALA A 20 2.58 -7.80 7.73
CA ALA A 20 3.79 -7.90 6.94
C ALA A 20 4.67 -9.09 7.38
N LYS A 21 4.85 -9.33 8.68
CA LYS A 21 5.59 -10.50 9.16
C LYS A 21 4.94 -11.81 8.72
N ASP A 22 3.62 -11.89 8.82
CA ASP A 22 2.87 -13.08 8.42
C ASP A 22 3.02 -13.34 6.91
N ILE A 23 2.90 -12.29 6.09
CA ILE A 23 3.14 -12.39 4.64
C ILE A 23 4.59 -12.78 4.34
N ALA A 24 5.57 -12.22 5.05
CA ALA A 24 6.97 -12.56 4.87
C ALA A 24 7.25 -14.03 5.22
N ALA A 25 6.63 -14.55 6.29
CA ALA A 25 6.73 -15.95 6.67
C ALA A 25 6.09 -16.88 5.62
N ASP A 26 4.94 -16.50 5.06
CA ASP A 26 4.22 -17.31 4.08
C ASP A 26 4.86 -17.28 2.67
N THR A 27 5.44 -16.14 2.27
CA THR A 27 5.94 -15.93 0.90
C THR A 27 7.46 -16.00 0.79
N GLY A 28 8.18 -15.89 1.90
CA GLY A 28 9.63 -15.74 1.93
C GLY A 28 10.14 -14.37 1.45
N LEU A 29 9.25 -13.42 1.15
CA LEU A 29 9.64 -12.08 0.71
C LEU A 29 9.96 -11.17 1.90
N GLU A 30 10.95 -10.29 1.75
CA GLU A 30 11.29 -9.31 2.77
C GLU A 30 10.28 -8.15 2.80
N HIS A 31 9.78 -7.78 3.97
CA HIS A 31 8.93 -6.61 4.11
C HIS A 31 9.75 -5.32 4.06
N ARG A 32 9.40 -4.43 3.11
CA ARG A 32 10.00 -3.11 2.98
C ARG A 32 9.03 -2.07 3.54
N PRO A 33 9.32 -1.49 4.72
CA PRO A 33 8.45 -0.48 5.31
C PRO A 33 8.39 0.76 4.42
N VAL A 34 7.20 1.35 4.36
CA VAL A 34 6.95 2.55 3.56
C VAL A 34 6.64 3.70 4.49
N THR A 35 7.35 4.81 4.30
CA THR A 35 7.13 6.06 5.04
C THR A 35 6.35 7.07 4.20
N ASP A 36 5.71 8.03 4.86
CA ASP A 36 5.06 9.14 4.17
C ASP A 36 6.06 9.90 3.29
N GLY A 37 5.61 10.35 2.11
CA GLY A 37 6.47 10.97 1.10
C GLY A 37 7.32 9.99 0.28
N GLN A 38 7.33 8.70 0.62
CA GLN A 38 8.03 7.69 -0.17
C GLN A 38 7.18 7.26 -1.38
N ARG A 39 7.83 7.17 -2.53
CA ARG A 39 7.28 6.53 -3.73
C ARG A 39 7.66 5.06 -3.73
N VAL A 40 6.67 4.19 -3.88
CA VAL A 40 6.82 2.74 -3.98
C VAL A 40 6.37 2.30 -5.36
N ALA A 41 7.20 1.55 -6.07
CA ALA A 41 6.84 0.93 -7.33
C ALA A 41 7.01 -0.58 -7.21
N GLY A 42 6.07 -1.34 -7.79
CA GLY A 42 6.11 -2.79 -7.78
C GLY A 42 4.93 -3.41 -8.51
N ILE A 43 4.98 -4.72 -8.67
CA ILE A 43 3.91 -5.53 -9.24
C ILE A 43 2.82 -5.68 -8.19
N TYR A 44 1.60 -5.27 -8.51
CA TYR A 44 0.46 -5.50 -7.63
C TYR A 44 0.10 -6.98 -7.60
N ARG A 45 0.46 -7.66 -6.51
CA ARG A 45 0.26 -9.12 -6.37
C ARG A 45 -1.13 -9.49 -5.88
N ARG A 46 -1.61 -8.78 -4.86
CA ARG A 46 -2.90 -9.04 -4.18
C ARG A 46 -3.27 -7.90 -3.24
N SER A 47 -4.55 -7.82 -2.86
CA SER A 47 -5.02 -7.03 -1.74
C SER A 47 -5.05 -7.86 -0.45
N VAL A 48 -4.85 -7.19 0.68
CA VAL A 48 -4.87 -7.75 2.03
C VAL A 48 -5.86 -6.93 2.84
N MET A 49 -6.81 -7.61 3.50
CA MET A 49 -7.79 -6.95 4.37
C MET A 49 -7.28 -6.99 5.80
N LEU A 50 -7.07 -5.81 6.40
CA LEU A 50 -6.72 -5.62 7.80
C LEU A 50 -7.89 -4.93 8.52
N ALA A 51 -7.91 -4.95 9.85
CA ALA A 51 -8.90 -4.25 10.65
C ALA A 51 -8.82 -2.73 10.41
N SER A 52 -7.63 -2.19 10.14
CA SER A 52 -7.44 -0.78 9.76
C SER A 52 -7.86 -0.43 8.33
N GLY A 53 -8.17 -1.42 7.49
CA GLY A 53 -8.57 -1.22 6.10
C GLY A 53 -7.87 -2.15 5.12
N ARG A 54 -8.05 -1.88 3.82
CA ARG A 54 -7.47 -2.71 2.75
C ARG A 54 -6.13 -2.15 2.28
N TYR A 55 -5.15 -3.02 2.12
CA TYR A 55 -3.81 -2.71 1.63
C TYR A 55 -3.51 -3.51 0.37
N ALA A 56 -2.71 -2.94 -0.51
CA ALA A 56 -2.18 -3.60 -1.68
C ALA A 56 -0.75 -4.03 -1.42
N MET A 57 -0.45 -5.27 -1.77
CA MET A 57 0.91 -5.81 -1.76
C MET A 57 1.57 -5.52 -3.10
N LEU A 58 2.57 -4.64 -3.07
CA LEU A 58 3.46 -4.36 -4.19
C LEU A 58 4.75 -5.15 -4.02
N ASP A 59 5.10 -5.92 -5.02
CA ASP A 59 6.33 -6.71 -5.09
C ASP A 59 7.33 -5.95 -5.98
N ASP A 60 8.46 -5.52 -5.41
CA ASP A 60 9.52 -4.80 -6.13
C ASP A 60 10.59 -5.73 -6.71
N GLY A 61 10.42 -7.06 -6.57
CA GLY A 61 11.36 -8.10 -6.96
C GLY A 61 12.44 -8.41 -5.92
N MET A 62 12.64 -7.53 -4.92
CA MET A 62 13.58 -7.73 -3.81
C MET A 62 12.85 -8.01 -2.49
N GLY A 63 11.60 -7.57 -2.40
CA GLY A 63 10.71 -7.74 -1.27
C GLY A 63 9.32 -7.25 -1.62
N PHE A 64 8.54 -6.92 -0.61
CA PHE A 64 7.21 -6.38 -0.80
C PHE A 64 6.93 -5.21 0.13
N ALA A 65 6.06 -4.34 -0.32
CA ALA A 65 5.56 -3.21 0.42
C ALA A 65 4.03 -3.28 0.51
N LEU A 66 3.49 -2.93 1.67
CA LEU A 66 2.06 -2.77 1.87
C LEU A 66 1.70 -1.28 1.78
N VAL A 67 0.88 -0.94 0.81
CA VAL A 67 0.41 0.43 0.56
C VAL A 67 -1.11 0.49 0.61
N PRO A 68 -1.74 1.58 1.09
CA PRO A 68 -3.19 1.73 1.11
C PRO A 68 -3.83 1.44 -0.26
N TRP A 69 -4.75 0.49 -0.30
CA TRP A 69 -5.39 0.04 -1.53
C TRP A 69 -6.43 1.06 -2.04
N ARG A 70 -6.64 1.12 -3.36
CA ARG A 70 -7.75 1.87 -3.98
C ARG A 70 -8.51 1.00 -4.99
N PRO A 71 -9.84 1.19 -5.17
CA PRO A 71 -10.62 0.41 -6.14
C PRO A 71 -10.07 0.44 -7.57
N VAL A 72 -9.49 1.59 -7.97
CA VAL A 72 -8.94 1.78 -9.32
C VAL A 72 -7.78 0.83 -9.66
N ILE A 73 -7.08 0.26 -8.66
CA ILE A 73 -6.00 -0.70 -8.88
C ILE A 73 -6.46 -2.16 -8.86
N GLU A 74 -7.71 -2.45 -8.50
CA GLU A 74 -8.21 -3.82 -8.40
C GLU A 74 -8.13 -4.56 -9.74
N GLN A 75 -8.48 -3.87 -10.83
CA GLN A 75 -8.40 -4.37 -12.20
C GLN A 75 -6.96 -4.44 -12.74
N ARG A 76 -5.97 -3.98 -11.96
CA ARG A 76 -4.55 -3.90 -12.33
C ARG A 76 -3.72 -5.00 -11.67
N LEU A 77 -4.35 -6.10 -11.28
CA LEU A 77 -3.67 -7.26 -10.70
C LEU A 77 -2.57 -7.76 -11.64
N ARG A 78 -1.41 -8.08 -11.06
CA ARG A 78 -0.16 -8.48 -11.73
C ARG A 78 0.42 -7.43 -12.69
N GLN A 79 -0.06 -6.19 -12.64
CA GLN A 79 0.53 -5.09 -13.40
C GLN A 79 1.53 -4.32 -12.52
N GLN A 80 2.53 -3.73 -13.17
CA GLN A 80 3.46 -2.82 -12.51
C GLN A 80 2.75 -1.50 -12.21
N LEU A 81 2.69 -1.13 -10.94
CA LEU A 81 2.07 0.09 -10.44
C LEU A 81 3.07 0.86 -9.59
N ALA A 82 2.84 2.16 -9.45
CA ALA A 82 3.51 2.96 -8.45
C ALA A 82 2.49 3.68 -7.56
N ALA A 83 2.86 3.89 -6.31
CA ALA A 83 2.09 4.58 -5.30
C ALA A 83 2.99 5.57 -4.57
N MET A 84 2.51 6.79 -4.38
CA MET A 84 3.14 7.81 -3.54
C MET A 84 2.38 7.88 -2.22
N MET A 85 3.08 7.64 -1.11
CA MET A 85 2.49 7.74 0.22
C MET A 85 2.25 9.20 0.59
N HIS A 86 1.07 9.47 1.14
CA HIS A 86 0.71 10.75 1.73
C HIS A 86 0.17 10.53 3.13
N ASP A 87 0.05 11.60 3.92
CA ASP A 87 -0.48 11.58 5.29
C ASP A 87 -1.80 10.78 5.37
N GLY A 88 -1.71 9.54 5.83
CA GLY A 88 -2.84 8.63 5.98
C GLY A 88 -3.27 7.81 4.76
N GLY A 89 -2.71 7.99 3.56
CA GLY A 89 -3.16 7.32 2.33
C GLY A 89 -2.10 7.17 1.23
N ALA A 90 -2.52 6.82 0.01
CA ALA A 90 -1.62 6.66 -1.12
C ALA A 90 -2.25 7.15 -2.44
N THR A 91 -1.48 7.94 -3.19
CA THR A 91 -1.80 8.34 -4.55
C THR A 91 -1.20 7.34 -5.53
N TRP A 92 -2.03 6.75 -6.37
CA TRP A 92 -1.61 5.70 -7.29
C TRP A 92 -1.31 6.26 -8.68
N GLU A 93 -0.11 5.99 -9.17
CA GLU A 93 0.35 6.28 -10.53
C GLU A 93 0.06 5.07 -11.42
N ILE A 94 -1.16 5.03 -11.94
CA ILE A 94 -1.60 4.01 -12.88
C ILE A 94 -1.36 4.58 -14.26
N GLY A 95 -0.49 3.94 -15.05
CA GLY A 95 -0.10 4.40 -16.38
C GLY A 95 -1.29 4.87 -17.21
N ARG A 96 -1.44 6.20 -17.31
CA ARG A 96 -2.33 6.97 -18.17
C ARG A 96 -3.72 6.37 -18.43
N THR A 97 -4.65 6.55 -17.49
CA THR A 97 -6.02 6.86 -17.93
C THR A 97 -5.99 8.31 -18.42
N ARG A 98 -6.05 8.50 -19.74
CA ARG A 98 -6.54 9.75 -20.31
C ARG A 98 -7.97 9.92 -19.81
N SER A 99 -8.18 10.68 -18.74
CA SER A 99 -9.43 11.41 -18.58
C SER A 99 -9.37 12.52 -19.64
N PRO A 100 -10.31 12.62 -20.59
CA PRO A 100 -10.44 13.85 -21.34
C PRO A 100 -10.82 14.93 -20.33
N SER A 101 -9.91 15.89 -20.12
CA SER A 101 -10.28 17.18 -19.59
C SER A 101 -11.26 17.76 -20.61
N ILE A 102 -12.53 17.89 -20.23
CA ILE A 102 -13.56 18.56 -21.02
C ILE A 102 -13.55 20.02 -20.56
N PRO A 103 -13.03 20.98 -21.35
CA PRO A 103 -13.48 22.37 -21.30
C PRO A 103 -14.81 22.55 -22.05
#